data_AF-A0A963EZL4-F1
#
_entry.id   AF-A0A963EZL4-F1
#
_cell.length_a   1.000
_cell.length_b   1.000
_cell.length_c   1.000
_cell.angle_alpha   90.00
_cell.angle_beta   90.00
_cell.angle_gamma   90.00
#
_symmetry.space_group_name_H-M   'P 1'
#
loop_
_entity.id
_entity.type
_entity.pdbx_description
1 polymer ?
#
loop_
_entity_poly.entity_id
_entity_poly.type
_entity_poly.pdbx_seq_one_letter_code
_entity_poly.pdbx_strand_id
1 'polypeptide(L)'
;MKKLLVLGMAMFATSALAQPDMAKYDKSCKVCHATGAAGAPKVGDAAAWEPRLAKGMDVLLVSVNTGLNAMPPKGMCFDCSDADYTALIEYMSTPAE
;
A
#
# COMPACT_ATOMS: atom_id res chain seq x y z
N MET A 1 -23.06 -51.06 -1.77
CA MET A 1 -22.65 -50.10 -0.73
C MET A 1 -21.17 -49.80 -0.89
N LYS A 2 -20.81 -48.70 -1.57
CA LYS A 2 -19.50 -48.02 -1.51
C LYS A 2 -19.65 -46.75 -2.35
N LYS A 3 -20.32 -45.74 -1.76
CA LYS A 3 -20.37 -44.40 -2.36
C LYS A 3 -19.03 -43.74 -2.03
N LEU A 4 -18.09 -43.76 -2.97
CA LEU A 4 -16.93 -42.87 -2.92
C LEU A 4 -17.39 -41.51 -3.42
N LEU A 5 -17.79 -40.65 -2.49
CA LEU A 5 -17.85 -39.21 -2.69
C LEU A 5 -16.41 -38.70 -2.50
N VAL A 6 -15.72 -38.45 -3.61
CA VAL A 6 -14.48 -37.67 -3.58
C VAL A 6 -14.89 -36.21 -3.40
N LEU A 7 -14.76 -35.73 -2.17
CA LEU A 7 -14.93 -34.32 -1.84
C LEU A 7 -13.74 -33.58 -2.47
N GLY A 8 -14.00 -32.83 -3.54
CA GLY A 8 -13.02 -31.94 -4.15
C GLY A 8 -12.61 -30.87 -3.15
N MET A 9 -11.37 -30.93 -2.67
CA MET A 9 -10.76 -29.85 -1.92
C MET A 9 -10.43 -28.72 -2.90
N ALA A 10 -11.34 -27.75 -3.05
CA ALA A 10 -11.03 -26.51 -3.72
C ALA A 10 -10.02 -25.74 -2.85
N MET A 11 -8.75 -25.78 -3.25
CA MET A 11 -7.73 -24.88 -2.70
C MET A 11 -8.05 -23.47 -3.17
N PHE A 12 -8.60 -22.64 -2.29
CA PHE A 12 -8.58 -21.20 -2.49
C PHE A 12 -7.14 -20.73 -2.31
N ALA A 13 -6.44 -20.54 -3.42
CA ALA A 13 -5.17 -19.82 -3.43
C ALA A 13 -5.47 -18.35 -3.09
N THR A 14 -5.33 -17.99 -1.83
CA THR A 14 -5.28 -16.59 -1.43
C THR A 14 -3.99 -16.00 -2.01
N SER A 15 -4.12 -15.12 -3.00
CA SER A 15 -3.02 -14.32 -3.52
C SER A 15 -2.37 -13.56 -2.36
N ALA A 16 -1.20 -14.00 -1.93
CA ALA A 16 -0.42 -13.33 -0.89
C ALA A 16 0.24 -12.08 -1.49
N LEU A 17 -0.53 -10.99 -1.64
CA LEU A 17 0.10 -9.67 -1.66
C LEU A 17 0.72 -9.43 -0.28
N ALA A 18 1.95 -8.95 -0.25
CA ALA A 18 2.65 -8.66 1.00
C ALA A 18 1.78 -7.72 1.85
N GLN A 19 1.50 -8.10 3.09
CA GLN A 19 0.76 -7.24 4.02
C GLN A 19 1.61 -5.97 4.31
N PRO A 20 0.97 -4.80 4.49
CA PRO A 20 1.69 -3.59 4.85
C PRO A 20 2.39 -3.75 6.20
N ASP A 21 3.66 -3.39 6.27
CA ASP A 21 4.37 -3.29 7.55
C ASP A 21 3.97 -1.98 8.25
N MET A 22 3.04 -2.10 9.20
CA MET A 22 2.50 -0.96 9.92
C MET A 22 3.53 -0.24 10.80
N ALA A 23 4.63 -0.90 11.20
CA ALA A 23 5.70 -0.22 11.93
C ALA A 23 6.42 0.79 11.03
N LYS A 24 6.62 0.46 9.75
CA LYS A 24 7.18 1.38 8.75
C LYS A 24 6.21 2.52 8.44
N TYR A 25 4.91 2.23 8.33
CA TYR A 25 3.89 3.27 8.20
C TYR A 25 3.95 4.26 9.37
N ASP A 26 3.87 3.75 10.60
CA ASP A 26 3.77 4.57 11.82
C ASP A 26 5.01 5.43 12.03
N LYS A 27 6.21 4.89 11.76
CA LYS A 27 7.49 5.59 11.94
C LYS A 27 7.77 6.64 10.87
N SER A 28 7.29 6.43 9.64
CA SER A 28 7.72 7.22 8.49
C SER A 28 6.56 7.91 7.77
N CYS A 29 5.62 7.15 7.19
CA CYS A 29 4.58 7.67 6.31
C CYS A 29 3.50 8.47 7.07
N LYS A 30 3.11 7.97 8.26
CA LYS A 30 1.99 8.48 9.05
C LYS A 30 2.11 9.95 9.42
N VAL A 31 3.35 10.42 9.64
CA VAL A 31 3.66 11.80 10.05
C VAL A 31 2.97 12.82 9.14
N CYS A 32 2.88 12.53 7.83
CA CYS A 32 2.22 13.40 6.87
C CYS A 32 0.88 12.84 6.39
N HIS A 33 0.81 11.54 6.11
CA HIS A 33 -0.35 10.93 5.46
C HIS A 33 -1.55 10.69 6.39
N ALA A 34 -1.40 10.77 7.71
CA ALA A 34 -2.56 10.69 8.61
C ALA A 34 -3.41 11.98 8.58
N THR A 35 -2.75 13.13 8.52
CA THR A 35 -3.41 14.45 8.64
C THR A 35 -3.54 15.17 7.30
N GLY A 36 -2.74 14.80 6.31
CA GLY A 36 -2.62 15.53 5.04
C GLY A 36 -1.63 16.70 5.13
N ALA A 37 -0.66 16.61 6.05
CA ALA A 37 0.32 17.66 6.28
C ALA A 37 1.04 18.02 4.97
N ALA A 38 1.25 19.33 4.74
CA ALA A 38 1.87 19.86 3.54
C ALA A 38 1.24 19.40 2.20
N GLY A 39 -0.05 19.02 2.22
CA GLY A 39 -0.77 18.56 1.03
C GLY A 39 -0.56 17.08 0.70
N ALA A 40 -0.05 16.27 1.64
CA ALA A 40 0.04 14.83 1.47
C ALA A 40 -1.36 14.21 1.26
N PRO A 41 -1.52 13.22 0.36
CA PRO A 41 -2.79 12.50 0.22
C PRO A 41 -3.07 11.72 1.50
N LYS A 42 -4.23 11.97 2.11
CA LYS A 42 -4.59 11.33 3.38
C LYS A 42 -4.85 9.83 3.19
N VAL A 43 -4.45 9.02 4.16
CA VAL A 43 -4.84 7.61 4.20
C VAL A 43 -6.37 7.49 4.13
N GLY A 44 -6.87 6.59 3.27
CA GLY A 44 -8.29 6.36 3.06
C GLY A 44 -9.03 7.41 2.22
N ASP A 45 -8.36 8.49 1.80
CA ASP A 45 -8.97 9.50 0.92
C ASP A 45 -8.97 9.02 -0.54
N ALA A 46 -10.01 8.26 -0.90
CA ALA A 46 -10.16 7.68 -2.23
C ALA A 46 -10.05 8.72 -3.35
N ALA A 47 -10.65 9.90 -3.16
CA ALA A 47 -10.64 10.97 -4.16
C ALA A 47 -9.24 11.56 -4.35
N ALA A 48 -8.45 11.67 -3.26
CA ALA A 48 -7.06 12.03 -3.38
C ALA A 48 -6.25 10.95 -4.10
N TRP A 49 -6.45 9.67 -3.77
CA TRP A 49 -5.62 8.57 -4.27
C TRP A 49 -5.92 8.11 -5.69
N GLU A 50 -7.17 8.17 -6.17
CA GLU A 50 -7.58 7.73 -7.51
C GLU A 50 -6.68 8.29 -8.65
N PRO A 51 -6.49 9.61 -8.79
CA PRO A 51 -5.63 10.14 -9.85
C PRO A 51 -4.13 9.85 -9.66
N ARG A 52 -3.70 9.41 -8.46
CA ARG A 52 -2.32 8.94 -8.23
C ARG A 52 -2.19 7.50 -8.69
N LEU A 53 -3.12 6.64 -8.30
CA LEU A 53 -3.15 5.24 -8.73
C LEU A 53 -3.27 5.11 -10.25
N ALA A 54 -4.00 6.02 -10.91
CA ALA A 54 -4.10 6.08 -12.37
C ALA A 54 -2.76 6.28 -13.10
N LYS A 55 -1.71 6.76 -12.41
CA LYS A 55 -0.36 6.88 -12.97
C LYS A 55 0.40 5.54 -13.01
N GLY A 56 -0.09 4.54 -12.29
CA GLY A 56 0.57 3.23 -12.14
C GLY A 56 1.55 3.19 -10.96
N MET A 57 1.73 1.99 -10.39
CA MET A 57 2.54 1.76 -9.20
C MET A 57 4.02 2.13 -9.41
N ASP A 58 4.60 1.83 -10.57
CA ASP A 58 6.01 2.13 -10.88
C ASP A 58 6.31 3.63 -10.75
N VAL A 59 5.38 4.49 -11.20
CA VAL A 59 5.53 5.96 -11.11
C VAL A 59 5.45 6.42 -9.65
N LEU A 60 4.60 5.79 -8.85
CA LEU A 60 4.48 6.08 -7.42
C LEU A 60 5.73 5.63 -6.65
N LEU A 61 6.27 4.46 -6.97
CA LEU A 61 7.53 3.97 -6.41
C LEU A 61 8.69 4.89 -6.73
N VAL A 62 8.81 5.38 -7.97
CA VAL A 62 9.82 6.40 -8.32
C VAL A 62 9.62 7.64 -7.45
N SER A 63 8.40 8.15 -7.35
CA SER A 63 8.10 9.36 -6.56
C SER A 63 8.45 9.20 -5.07
N VAL A 64 8.16 8.05 -4.46
CA VAL A 64 8.54 7.76 -3.06
C VAL A 64 10.05 7.63 -2.92
N ASN A 65 10.70 6.94 -3.85
CA ASN A 65 12.14 6.73 -3.80
C ASN A 65 12.93 8.04 -3.96
N THR A 66 12.53 8.92 -4.88
CA THR A 66 13.25 10.17 -5.18
C THR A 66 12.75 11.38 -4.39
N GLY A 67 11.56 11.28 -3.80
CA GLY A 67 10.84 12.42 -3.23
C GLY A 67 10.05 13.18 -4.30
N LEU A 68 8.99 13.86 -3.87
CA LEU A 68 8.11 14.67 -4.72
C LEU A 68 7.43 15.76 -3.89
N ASN A 69 7.52 17.02 -4.34
CA ASN A 69 6.99 18.18 -3.61
C ASN A 69 7.53 18.22 -2.16
N ALA A 70 6.65 18.24 -1.16
CA ALA A 70 7.02 18.23 0.25
C ALA A 70 7.37 16.82 0.78
N MET A 71 7.16 15.76 0.00
CA MET A 71 7.51 14.40 0.41
C MET A 71 9.03 14.18 0.23
N PRO A 72 9.78 13.90 1.30
CA PRO A 72 11.23 13.70 1.22
C PRO A 72 11.56 12.39 0.48
N PRO A 73 12.79 12.27 -0.06
CA PRO A 73 13.27 11.00 -0.62
C PRO A 73 13.08 9.85 0.36
N LYS A 74 12.67 8.69 -0.17
CA LYS A 74 12.34 7.48 0.59
C LYS A 74 11.16 7.62 1.55
N GLY A 75 10.40 8.73 1.53
CA GLY A 75 9.28 8.95 2.46
C GLY A 75 9.67 8.78 3.95
N MET A 76 10.94 9.07 4.29
CA MET A 76 11.57 8.82 5.60
C MET A 76 11.71 7.34 6.01
N CYS A 77 11.53 6.38 5.09
CA CYS A 77 11.72 4.94 5.32
C CYS A 77 12.96 4.42 4.58
N PHE A 78 14.15 4.62 5.17
CA PHE A 78 15.42 4.27 4.51
C PHE A 78 15.69 2.76 4.40
N ASP A 79 14.92 1.95 5.12
CA ASP A 79 14.96 0.48 5.14
C ASP A 79 13.74 -0.16 4.43
N CYS A 80 12.88 0.63 3.79
CA CYS A 80 11.81 0.12 2.95
C CYS A 80 12.38 -0.41 1.62
N SER A 81 11.97 -1.61 1.25
CA SER A 81 12.05 -2.16 -0.10
C SER A 81 10.90 -1.63 -0.97
N ASP A 82 10.99 -1.82 -2.29
CA ASP A 82 9.90 -1.48 -3.19
C ASP A 82 8.62 -2.25 -2.87
N ALA A 83 8.73 -3.50 -2.40
CA ALA A 83 7.58 -4.29 -1.95
C ALA A 83 6.92 -3.69 -0.70
N ASP A 84 7.70 -3.17 0.25
CA ASP A 84 7.16 -2.44 1.40
C ASP A 84 6.40 -1.20 0.95
N TYR A 85 6.98 -0.42 0.03
CA TYR A 85 6.33 0.77 -0.50
C TYR A 85 5.03 0.45 -1.23
N THR A 86 5.02 -0.58 -2.08
CA THR A 86 3.79 -1.02 -2.78
C THR A 86 2.70 -1.35 -1.78
N ALA A 87 2.99 -2.19 -0.77
CA ALA A 87 2.00 -2.57 0.24
C ALA A 87 1.51 -1.35 1.05
N LEU A 88 2.40 -0.41 1.38
CA LEU A 88 2.05 0.82 2.09
C LEU A 88 1.22 1.79 1.24
N ILE A 89 1.49 1.90 -0.05
CA ILE A 89 0.70 2.70 -1.00
C ILE A 89 -0.70 2.10 -1.14
N GLU A 90 -0.81 0.78 -1.28
CA GLU A 90 -2.08 0.07 -1.32
C GLU A 90 -2.87 0.26 -0.03
N TYR A 91 -2.24 0.10 1.13
CA TYR A 91 -2.85 0.39 2.42
C TYR A 91 -3.36 1.83 2.50
N MET A 92 -2.54 2.82 2.15
CA MET A 92 -2.94 4.22 2.27
C MET A 92 -4.04 4.62 1.29
N SER A 93 -4.11 3.97 0.13
CA SER A 93 -5.10 4.26 -0.92
C SER A 93 -6.41 3.48 -0.80
N THR A 94 -6.44 2.46 0.05
CA THR A 94 -7.67 1.73 0.38
C THR A 94 -8.56 2.63 1.25
N PRO A 95 -9.84 2.86 0.88
CA PRO A 95 -10.78 3.65 1.68
C PRO A 95 -10.87 3.10 3.11
N ALA A 96 -10.88 4.00 4.10
CA ALA A 96 -11.23 3.62 5.46
C ALA A 96 -12.74 3.29 5.48
N GLU A 97 -13.10 2.13 6.00
CA GLU A 97 -14.49 1.74 6.25
C GLU A 97 -15.19 2.67 7.25
#